data_AF-A0A852D0W6-F1
#
_entry.id   AF-A0A852D0W6-F1
#
_cell.length_a   1.000
_cell.length_b   1.000
_cell.length_c   1.000
_cell.angle_alpha   90.00
_cell.angle_beta   90.00
_cell.angle_gamma   90.00
#
_symmetry.space_group_name_H-M   'P 1'
#
loop_
_entity.id
_entity.type
_entity.pdbx_description
1 polymer ?
#
loop_
_entity_poly.entity_id
_entity_poly.type
_entity_poly.pdbx_seq_one_letter_code
_entity_poly.pdbx_strand_id
1 'polypeptide(L)'
;QLQKVKNDLEMVLSTVWSKNKQLEEDLKREQQWYEEQKQILETLNKMEEEANTEVEHPSTKRELNELKNKVLKLKIYKKELLSALGEFLDEHFPPPEEGENIKKKIKSSCFVNFLNLVLLVFQMLINTLMTTPHEPYITINESFWPPYIELLLRYGMALRHPDDPNRMRLQAYDK
;
A
#
# COMPACT_ATOMS: atom_id res chain seq x y z
N GLN A 1 63.81 50.30 7.19
CA GLN A 1 62.37 50.42 6.83
C GLN A 1 62.11 49.97 5.39
N LEU A 2 62.82 50.51 4.40
CA LEU A 2 62.71 50.14 2.98
C LEU A 2 62.88 48.64 2.68
N GLN A 3 63.85 47.97 3.33
CA GLN A 3 64.06 46.53 3.15
C GLN A 3 62.87 45.67 3.62
N LYS A 4 62.19 46.10 4.69
CA LYS A 4 61.00 45.41 5.21
C LYS A 4 59.86 45.51 4.19
N VAL A 5 59.61 46.71 3.67
CA VAL A 5 58.61 46.96 2.63
C VAL A 5 58.89 46.16 1.36
N LYS A 6 60.17 46.04 0.95
CA LYS A 6 60.58 45.20 -0.17
C LYS A 6 60.22 43.72 0.06
N ASN A 7 60.57 43.17 1.22
CA ASN A 7 60.26 41.78 1.56
C ASN A 7 58.74 41.53 1.62
N ASP A 8 57.97 42.48 2.19
CA ASP A 8 56.52 42.40 2.27
C ASP A 8 55.88 42.41 0.85
N LEU A 9 56.37 43.27 -0.05
CA LEU A 9 55.94 43.31 -1.46
C LEU A 9 56.24 42.00 -2.21
N GLU A 10 57.40 41.40 -1.97
CA GLU A 10 57.80 40.14 -2.61
C GLU A 10 56.93 38.96 -2.14
N MET A 11 56.56 38.94 -0.85
CA MET A 11 55.57 37.98 -0.33
C MET A 11 54.19 38.19 -0.94
N VAL A 12 53.74 39.44 -1.08
CA VAL A 12 52.45 39.76 -1.71
C VAL A 12 52.45 39.33 -3.17
N LEU A 13 53.51 39.63 -3.93
CA LEU A 13 53.64 39.21 -5.33
C LEU A 13 53.58 37.68 -5.48
N SER A 14 54.28 36.95 -4.61
CA SER A 14 54.25 35.47 -4.61
C SER A 14 52.85 34.92 -4.29
N THR A 15 52.14 35.58 -3.37
CA THR A 15 50.77 35.22 -3.00
C THR A 15 49.79 35.52 -4.14
N VAL A 16 49.95 36.66 -4.82
CA VAL A 16 49.12 37.02 -5.98
C VAL A 16 49.37 36.05 -7.14
N TRP A 17 50.64 35.73 -7.42
CA TRP A 17 50.98 34.81 -8.51
C TRP A 17 50.42 33.40 -8.30
N SER A 18 50.56 32.85 -7.09
CA SER A 18 50.00 31.54 -6.74
C SER A 18 48.47 31.51 -6.83
N LYS A 19 47.79 32.55 -6.32
CA LYS A 19 46.33 32.70 -6.47
C LYS A 19 45.90 32.80 -7.94
N ASN A 20 46.65 33.54 -8.75
CA ASN A 20 46.31 33.71 -10.16
C ASN A 20 46.43 32.38 -10.92
N LYS A 21 47.48 31.60 -10.62
CA LYS A 21 47.64 30.25 -11.17
C LYS A 21 46.49 29.33 -10.74
N GLN A 22 46.09 29.38 -9.47
CA GLN A 22 44.97 28.58 -8.98
C GLN A 22 43.65 28.95 -9.69
N LEU A 23 43.38 30.25 -9.88
CA LEU A 23 42.19 30.70 -10.60
C LEU A 23 42.16 30.22 -12.06
N GLU A 24 43.30 30.17 -12.76
CA GLU A 24 43.37 29.61 -14.11
C GLU A 24 43.04 28.10 -14.14
N GLU A 25 43.52 27.35 -13.15
CA GLU A 25 43.21 25.93 -13.02
C GLU A 25 41.73 25.72 -12.67
N ASP A 26 41.16 26.54 -11.79
CA ASP A 26 39.76 26.51 -11.39
C ASP A 26 38.86 26.82 -12.59
N LEU A 27 39.19 27.86 -13.37
CA LEU A 27 38.47 28.24 -14.59
C LEU A 27 38.42 27.09 -15.60
N LYS A 28 39.54 26.41 -15.82
CA LYS A 28 39.59 25.26 -16.75
C LYS A 28 38.70 24.11 -16.29
N ARG A 29 38.69 23.81 -14.98
CA ARG A 29 37.82 22.76 -14.42
C ARG A 29 36.35 23.14 -14.55
N GLU A 30 35.99 24.40 -14.32
CA GLU A 30 34.61 24.87 -14.44
C GLU A 30 34.12 24.87 -15.89
N GLN A 31 34.98 25.23 -16.84
CA GLN A 31 34.66 25.10 -18.28
C GLN A 31 34.42 23.65 -18.69
N GLN A 32 35.24 22.71 -18.22
CA GLN A 32 35.03 21.29 -18.51
C GLN A 32 33.71 20.80 -17.89
N TRP A 33 33.45 21.16 -16.63
CA TRP A 33 32.21 20.82 -15.95
C TRP A 33 30.98 21.35 -16.70
N TYR A 34 31.06 22.57 -17.23
CA TYR A 34 29.97 23.16 -18.01
C TYR A 34 29.65 22.36 -19.28
N GLU A 35 30.67 21.93 -20.03
CA GLU A 35 30.46 21.10 -21.23
C GLU A 35 29.89 19.72 -20.88
N GLU A 36 30.33 19.11 -19.77
CA GLU A 36 29.77 17.85 -19.27
C GLU A 36 28.29 18.01 -18.90
N GLN A 37 27.91 19.10 -18.21
CA GLN A 37 26.51 19.41 -17.88
C GLN A 37 25.66 19.60 -19.14
N LYS A 38 26.22 20.27 -20.15
CA LYS A 38 25.53 20.46 -21.44
C LYS A 38 25.29 19.14 -22.16
N GLN A 39 26.27 18.24 -22.18
CA GLN A 39 26.10 16.90 -22.74
C GLN A 39 25.02 16.10 -21.98
N ILE A 40 25.04 16.15 -20.64
CA ILE A 40 24.01 15.50 -19.83
C ILE A 40 22.61 16.03 -20.19
N LEU A 41 22.46 17.36 -20.30
CA LEU A 41 21.19 17.98 -20.68
C LEU A 41 20.73 17.52 -22.08
N GLU A 42 21.64 17.50 -23.06
CA GLU A 42 21.33 17.03 -24.43
C GLU A 42 20.90 15.56 -24.43
N THR A 43 21.56 14.69 -23.65
CA THR A 43 21.17 13.28 -23.52
C THR A 43 19.82 13.11 -22.83
N LEU A 44 19.53 13.90 -21.80
CA LEU A 44 18.24 13.90 -21.09
C LEU A 44 17.11 14.35 -22.01
N ASN A 45 17.29 15.45 -22.75
CA ASN A 45 16.30 15.93 -23.71
C ASN A 45 16.03 14.86 -24.78
N LYS A 46 17.07 14.19 -25.29
CA LYS A 46 16.89 13.10 -26.26
C LYS A 46 16.05 11.95 -25.69
N MET A 47 16.34 11.53 -24.46
CA MET A 47 15.55 10.49 -23.78
C MET A 47 14.11 10.94 -23.51
N GLU A 48 13.89 12.22 -23.20
CA GLU A 48 12.55 12.78 -23.02
C GLU A 48 11.74 12.75 -24.33
N GLU A 49 12.35 13.14 -25.45
CA GLU A 49 11.71 13.06 -26.78
C GLU A 49 11.42 11.60 -27.18
N GLU A 50 12.35 10.68 -26.92
CA GLU A 50 12.15 9.23 -27.12
C GLU A 50 11.01 8.69 -26.23
N ALA A 51 10.98 9.08 -24.95
CA ALA A 51 9.91 8.69 -24.04
C ALA A 51 8.56 9.29 -24.47
N ASN A 52 8.51 10.53 -24.92
CA ASN A 52 7.29 11.18 -25.40
C ASN A 52 6.74 10.50 -26.66
N THR A 53 7.62 10.05 -27.56
CA THR A 53 7.23 9.29 -28.76
C THR A 53 6.82 7.84 -28.44
N GLU A 54 7.39 7.19 -27.42
CA GLU A 54 6.91 5.88 -26.93
C GLU A 54 5.58 5.99 -26.16
N VAL A 55 5.42 7.07 -25.39
CA VAL A 55 4.19 7.46 -24.68
C VAL A 55 3.06 7.82 -25.65
N GLU A 56 3.37 8.07 -26.92
CA GLU A 56 2.44 8.16 -28.03
C GLU A 56 1.95 6.83 -28.59
N HIS A 57 2.31 5.66 -28.04
CA HIS A 57 1.55 4.44 -28.33
C HIS A 57 0.19 4.48 -27.59
N PRO A 58 -0.93 4.82 -28.26
CA PRO A 58 -2.23 4.93 -27.61
C PRO A 58 -2.73 3.59 -27.05
N SER A 59 -2.20 2.45 -27.54
CA SER A 59 -2.59 1.11 -27.11
C SER A 59 -2.29 0.89 -25.62
N THR A 60 -1.04 1.12 -25.20
CA THR A 60 -0.59 0.86 -23.83
C THR A 60 -1.28 1.78 -22.81
N LYS A 61 -1.49 3.06 -23.15
CA LYS A 61 -2.25 3.99 -22.30
C LYS A 61 -3.72 3.58 -22.14
N ARG A 62 -4.35 3.11 -23.21
CA ARG A 62 -5.74 2.61 -23.17
C ARG A 62 -5.86 1.36 -22.33
N GLU A 63 -4.95 0.40 -22.51
CA GLU A 63 -4.90 -0.84 -21.72
C GLU A 63 -4.68 -0.56 -20.22
N LEU A 64 -3.78 0.35 -19.88
CA LEU A 64 -3.57 0.77 -18.48
C LEU A 64 -4.78 1.47 -17.88
N ASN A 65 -5.45 2.34 -18.65
CA ASN A 65 -6.67 3.01 -18.21
C ASN A 65 -7.86 2.04 -18.07
N GLU A 66 -8.00 1.08 -18.98
CA GLU A 66 -8.98 0.01 -18.85
C GLU A 66 -8.73 -0.83 -17.60
N LEU A 67 -7.47 -1.19 -17.32
CA LEU A 67 -7.11 -1.93 -16.12
C LEU A 67 -7.44 -1.13 -14.86
N LYS A 68 -7.11 0.16 -14.82
CA LYS A 68 -7.49 1.07 -13.72
C LYS A 68 -9.00 1.09 -13.51
N ASN A 69 -9.78 1.19 -14.58
CA ASN A 69 -11.24 1.18 -14.51
C ASN A 69 -11.78 -0.17 -14.00
N LYS A 70 -11.20 -1.30 -14.42
CA LYS A 70 -11.55 -2.63 -13.91
C LYS A 70 -11.29 -2.74 -12.40
N VAL A 71 -10.15 -2.25 -11.93
CA VAL A 71 -9.81 -2.21 -10.50
C VAL A 71 -10.80 -1.34 -9.71
N LEU A 72 -11.20 -0.18 -10.24
CA LEU A 72 -12.20 0.67 -9.59
C LEU A 72 -13.57 -0.02 -9.50
N LYS A 73 -14.02 -0.68 -10.56
CA LYS A 73 -15.25 -1.48 -10.55
C LYS A 73 -15.23 -2.59 -9.49
N LEU A 74 -14.10 -3.30 -9.36
CA LEU A 74 -13.93 -4.33 -8.33
C LEU A 74 -14.00 -3.76 -6.91
N LYS A 75 -13.44 -2.56 -6.68
CA LYS A 75 -13.54 -1.89 -5.38
C LYS A 75 -14.97 -1.51 -5.03
N ILE A 76 -15.74 -1.01 -5.99
CA ILE A 76 -17.16 -0.67 -5.81
C ILE A 76 -17.95 -1.95 -5.48
N TYR A 77 -17.77 -2.99 -6.28
CA TYR A 77 -18.45 -4.28 -6.06
C TYR A 77 -18.16 -4.87 -4.68
N LYS A 78 -16.90 -4.83 -4.22
CA LYS A 78 -16.53 -5.26 -2.86
C LYS A 78 -17.28 -4.47 -1.79
N LYS A 79 -17.42 -3.16 -1.97
CA LYS A 79 -18.12 -2.30 -1.00
C LYS A 79 -19.62 -2.61 -0.97
N GLU A 80 -20.25 -2.76 -2.13
CA GLU A 80 -21.66 -3.13 -2.25
C GLU A 80 -21.93 -4.49 -1.61
N LEU A 81 -21.06 -5.49 -1.85
CA LEU A 81 -21.18 -6.81 -1.25
C LEU A 81 -21.09 -6.77 0.27
N LEU A 82 -20.15 -6.00 0.82
CA LEU A 82 -20.03 -5.83 2.28
C LEU A 82 -21.23 -5.09 2.89
N SER A 83 -21.80 -4.11 2.17
CA SER A 83 -23.03 -3.42 2.59
C SER A 83 -24.21 -4.38 2.64
N ALA A 84 -24.44 -5.12 1.56
CA ALA A 84 -25.52 -6.10 1.46
C ALA A 84 -25.39 -7.21 2.51
N LEU A 85 -24.16 -7.65 2.81
CA LEU A 85 -23.92 -8.60 3.91
C LEU A 85 -24.29 -8.00 5.26
N GLY A 86 -23.96 -6.73 5.51
CA GLY A 86 -24.37 -6.01 6.72
C GLY A 86 -25.90 -5.96 6.86
N GLU A 87 -26.60 -5.55 5.80
CA GLU A 87 -28.06 -5.49 5.75
C GLU A 87 -28.72 -6.86 5.98
N PHE A 88 -28.20 -7.92 5.33
CA PHE A 88 -28.66 -9.29 5.53
C PHE A 88 -28.51 -9.77 6.98
N LEU A 89 -27.40 -9.43 7.62
CA LEU A 89 -27.16 -9.80 9.02
C LEU A 89 -28.12 -9.07 9.96
N ASP A 90 -28.41 -7.80 9.71
CA ASP A 90 -29.38 -7.03 10.49
C ASP A 90 -30.81 -7.60 10.35
N GLU A 91 -31.19 -8.08 9.17
CA GLU A 91 -32.52 -8.63 8.89
C GLU A 91 -32.74 -10.06 9.42
N HIS A 92 -31.75 -10.95 9.25
CA HIS A 92 -31.91 -12.38 9.57
C HIS A 92 -31.29 -12.80 10.90
N PHE A 93 -30.38 -12.00 11.44
CA PHE A 93 -29.83 -12.19 12.78
C PHE A 93 -30.09 -10.94 13.64
N PRO A 94 -31.35 -10.45 13.69
CA PRO A 94 -31.68 -9.31 14.52
C PRO A 94 -31.38 -9.65 15.97
N PRO A 95 -31.00 -8.66 16.78
CA PRO A 95 -30.81 -8.88 18.20
C PRO A 95 -32.09 -9.46 18.82
N PRO A 96 -31.99 -10.35 19.82
CA PRO A 96 -33.17 -10.80 20.54
C PRO A 96 -33.94 -9.59 21.08
N GLU A 97 -35.19 -9.42 20.65
CA GLU A 97 -36.09 -8.40 21.17
C GLU A 97 -36.48 -8.84 22.59
N GLU A 98 -35.76 -8.35 23.59
CA GLU A 98 -36.04 -8.74 24.97
C GLU A 98 -37.30 -8.05 25.47
N GLY A 99 -38.32 -8.89 25.70
CA GLY A 99 -39.46 -8.61 26.56
C GLY A 99 -39.06 -7.92 27.85
N GLU A 100 -40.02 -7.16 28.36
CA GLU A 100 -39.88 -6.15 29.37
C GLU A 100 -38.97 -6.55 30.55
N ASN A 101 -38.10 -5.61 30.91
CA ASN A 101 -37.45 -5.46 32.22
C ASN A 101 -36.13 -6.24 32.39
N ILE A 102 -35.06 -5.49 32.70
CA ILE A 102 -33.70 -5.88 33.13
C ILE A 102 -32.59 -5.48 32.10
N LYS A 103 -31.69 -4.56 32.52
CA LYS A 103 -30.35 -4.24 31.95
C LYS A 103 -30.25 -3.43 30.63
N LYS A 104 -30.67 -2.15 30.64
CA LYS A 104 -30.54 -1.23 29.47
C LYS A 104 -29.13 -0.66 29.16
N LYS A 105 -28.06 -0.97 29.92
CA LYS A 105 -26.70 -0.43 29.64
C LYS A 105 -25.69 -1.43 29.06
N ILE A 106 -26.01 -2.74 29.08
CA ILE A 106 -25.07 -3.81 28.66
C ILE A 106 -25.41 -4.37 27.26
N LYS A 107 -26.68 -4.28 26.83
CA LYS A 107 -27.18 -4.96 25.60
C LYS A 107 -26.72 -4.33 24.28
N SER A 108 -26.67 -2.99 24.19
CA SER A 108 -26.19 -2.30 22.97
C SER A 108 -24.71 -2.56 22.73
N SER A 109 -23.89 -2.58 23.79
CA SER A 109 -22.47 -2.90 23.68
C SER A 109 -22.26 -4.36 23.26
N CYS A 110 -22.97 -5.32 23.87
CA CYS A 110 -22.80 -6.74 23.60
C CYS A 110 -23.21 -7.13 22.16
N PHE A 111 -24.30 -6.60 21.62
CA PHE A 111 -24.74 -6.91 20.26
C PHE A 111 -23.85 -6.27 19.18
N VAL A 112 -23.43 -5.02 19.38
CA VAL A 112 -22.45 -4.38 18.49
C VAL A 112 -21.12 -5.14 18.54
N ASN A 113 -20.69 -5.61 19.73
CA ASN A 113 -19.53 -6.47 19.85
C ASN A 113 -19.73 -7.82 19.16
N PHE A 114 -20.94 -8.39 19.18
CA PHE A 114 -21.30 -9.66 18.55
C PHE A 114 -21.29 -9.58 17.02
N LEU A 115 -21.96 -8.59 16.42
CA LEU A 115 -21.92 -8.37 14.97
C LEU A 115 -20.51 -8.05 14.50
N ASN A 116 -19.76 -7.24 15.27
CA ASN A 116 -18.34 -7.01 14.99
C ASN A 116 -17.52 -8.30 15.03
N LEU A 117 -17.81 -9.23 15.96
CA LEU A 117 -17.12 -10.52 16.02
C LEU A 117 -17.45 -11.37 14.78
N VAL A 118 -18.73 -11.47 14.39
CA VAL A 118 -19.15 -12.22 13.19
C VAL A 118 -18.51 -11.66 11.92
N LEU A 119 -18.56 -10.33 11.75
CA LEU A 119 -17.89 -9.63 10.65
C LEU A 119 -16.38 -9.88 10.69
N LEU A 120 -15.74 -9.87 11.87
CA LEU A 120 -14.31 -10.13 12.02
C LEU A 120 -13.95 -11.55 11.55
N VAL A 121 -14.74 -12.56 11.92
CA VAL A 121 -14.49 -13.96 11.52
C VAL A 121 -14.68 -14.13 10.01
N PHE A 122 -15.78 -13.63 9.44
CA PHE A 122 -15.99 -13.66 7.99
C PHE A 122 -14.89 -12.89 7.25
N GLN A 123 -14.50 -11.74 7.76
CA GLN A 123 -13.46 -10.92 7.15
C GLN A 123 -12.09 -11.59 7.21
N MET A 124 -11.75 -12.25 8.32
CA MET A 124 -10.55 -13.08 8.41
C MET A 124 -10.58 -14.22 7.40
N LEU A 125 -11.69 -14.95 7.32
CA LEU A 125 -11.86 -16.05 6.37
C LEU A 125 -11.70 -15.60 4.91
N ILE A 126 -12.36 -14.50 4.53
CA ILE A 126 -12.29 -13.94 3.17
C ILE A 126 -10.88 -13.40 2.87
N ASN A 127 -10.26 -12.71 3.83
CA ASN A 127 -8.92 -12.18 3.65
C ASN A 127 -7.91 -13.31 3.44
N THR A 128 -7.93 -14.36 4.28
CA THR A 128 -7.04 -15.51 4.16
C THR A 128 -7.21 -16.21 2.80
N LEU A 129 -8.45 -16.37 2.32
CA LEU A 129 -8.71 -16.91 0.99
C LEU A 129 -8.08 -16.07 -0.13
N MET A 130 -8.14 -14.73 -0.01
CA MET A 130 -7.61 -13.80 -1.01
C MET A 130 -6.08 -13.66 -0.94
N THR A 131 -5.48 -13.74 0.24
CA THR A 131 -4.04 -13.54 0.43
C THR A 131 -3.23 -14.82 0.25
N THR A 132 -3.77 -15.95 0.69
CA THR A 132 -3.09 -17.26 0.69
C THR A 132 -4.02 -18.33 0.13
N PRO A 133 -4.30 -18.32 -1.19
CA PRO A 133 -5.23 -19.26 -1.81
C PRO A 133 -4.78 -20.72 -1.72
N HIS A 134 -3.47 -20.96 -1.59
CA HIS A 134 -2.90 -22.31 -1.45
C HIS A 134 -3.10 -22.90 -0.04
N GLU A 135 -3.33 -22.06 0.97
CA GLU A 135 -3.56 -22.48 2.36
C GLU A 135 -4.67 -21.63 2.99
N PRO A 136 -5.93 -21.82 2.58
CA PRO A 136 -7.05 -20.94 2.96
C PRO A 136 -7.61 -21.26 4.35
N TYR A 137 -6.81 -21.82 5.26
CA TYR A 137 -7.26 -22.26 6.58
C TYR A 137 -6.92 -21.24 7.66
N ILE A 138 -7.89 -20.93 8.51
CA ILE A 138 -7.69 -20.15 9.72
C ILE A 138 -7.77 -21.04 10.96
N THR A 139 -7.02 -20.68 11.99
CA THR A 139 -7.05 -21.36 13.30
C THR A 139 -8.19 -20.81 14.15
N ILE A 140 -9.02 -21.71 14.66
CA ILE A 140 -10.11 -21.40 15.58
C ILE A 140 -9.51 -21.31 16.98
N ASN A 141 -9.41 -20.08 17.46
CA ASN A 141 -8.95 -19.74 18.80
C ASN A 141 -10.13 -19.60 19.78
N GLU A 142 -9.85 -19.45 21.07
CA GLU A 142 -10.87 -19.23 22.11
C GLU A 142 -11.66 -17.91 21.93
N SER A 143 -11.15 -17.00 21.09
CA SER A 143 -11.81 -15.74 20.74
C SER A 143 -13.03 -15.92 19.82
N PHE A 144 -13.18 -17.08 19.19
CA PHE A 144 -14.30 -17.35 18.29
C PHE A 144 -15.51 -17.87 19.07
N TRP A 145 -16.71 -17.39 18.74
CA TRP A 145 -17.93 -17.88 19.36
C TRP A 145 -18.32 -19.26 18.82
N PRO A 146 -18.33 -20.33 19.65
CA PRO A 146 -18.60 -21.69 19.19
C PRO A 146 -19.92 -21.87 18.42
N PRO A 147 -21.06 -21.26 18.83
CA PRO A 147 -22.31 -21.38 18.10
C PRO A 147 -22.25 -20.87 16.66
N TYR A 148 -21.43 -19.86 16.41
CA TYR A 148 -21.26 -19.27 15.08
C TYR A 148 -20.36 -20.14 14.19
N ILE A 149 -19.32 -20.72 14.77
CA ILE A 149 -18.52 -21.73 14.07
C ILE A 149 -19.40 -22.92 13.66
N GLU A 150 -20.25 -23.38 14.57
CA GLU A 150 -21.22 -24.44 14.25
C GLU A 150 -22.23 -24.03 13.18
N LEU A 151 -22.71 -22.79 13.20
CA LEU A 151 -23.60 -22.24 12.17
C LEU A 151 -22.92 -22.34 10.79
N LEU A 152 -21.71 -21.82 10.66
CA LEU A 152 -20.94 -21.85 9.41
C LEU A 152 -20.72 -23.28 8.91
N LEU A 153 -20.41 -24.21 9.81
CA LEU A 153 -20.19 -25.62 9.46
C LEU A 153 -21.50 -26.32 9.08
N ARG A 154 -22.59 -26.04 9.79
CA ARG A 154 -23.90 -26.69 9.58
C ARG A 154 -24.56 -26.25 8.28
N TYR A 155 -24.43 -24.97 7.92
CA TYR A 155 -24.91 -24.44 6.65
C TYR A 155 -23.92 -24.68 5.49
N GLY A 156 -22.83 -25.41 5.73
CA GLY A 156 -21.82 -25.73 4.72
C GLY A 156 -20.93 -24.57 4.31
N MET A 157 -21.15 -23.35 4.81
CA MET A 157 -20.38 -22.16 4.43
C MET A 157 -18.88 -22.28 4.73
N ALA A 158 -18.51 -23.08 5.74
CA ALA A 158 -17.14 -23.40 6.08
C ALA A 158 -16.91 -24.91 6.25
N LEU A 159 -15.68 -25.35 6.05
CA LEU A 159 -15.23 -26.73 6.21
C LEU A 159 -14.06 -26.80 7.19
N ARG A 160 -14.04 -27.81 8.06
CA ARG A 160 -12.89 -28.12 8.92
C ARG A 160 -11.76 -28.75 8.10
N HIS A 161 -10.53 -28.59 8.56
CA HIS A 161 -9.40 -29.31 7.98
C HIS A 161 -9.54 -30.82 8.26
N PRO A 162 -9.27 -31.71 7.30
CA PRO A 162 -9.43 -33.15 7.47
C PRO A 162 -8.56 -33.71 8.61
N ASP A 163 -7.35 -33.19 8.76
CA ASP A 163 -6.39 -33.66 9.77
C ASP A 163 -6.36 -32.83 11.07
N ASP A 164 -6.89 -31.60 11.05
CA ASP A 164 -6.81 -30.69 12.20
C ASP A 164 -8.19 -30.08 12.51
N PRO A 165 -8.87 -30.53 13.58
CA PRO A 165 -10.17 -30.01 13.92
C PRO A 165 -10.11 -28.54 14.30
N ASN A 166 -8.98 -27.95 14.70
CA ASN A 166 -8.93 -26.53 15.08
C ASN A 166 -8.78 -25.60 13.88
N ARG A 167 -8.72 -26.12 12.65
CA ARG A 167 -8.60 -25.31 11.44
C ARG A 167 -9.89 -25.34 10.62
N MET A 168 -10.29 -24.19 10.10
CA MET A 168 -11.43 -24.10 9.17
C MET A 168 -11.13 -23.19 7.99
N ARG A 169 -11.80 -23.44 6.87
CA ARG A 169 -11.75 -22.61 5.66
C ARG A 169 -13.14 -22.38 5.11
N LEU A 170 -13.31 -21.35 4.27
CA LEU A 170 -14.55 -21.20 3.50
C LEU A 170 -14.72 -22.34 2.51
N GLN A 171 -15.97 -22.75 2.30
CA GLN A 171 -16.30 -23.67 1.22
C GLN A 171 -15.97 -23.00 -0.13
N ALA A 172 -15.24 -23.72 -0.98
CA ALA A 172 -15.05 -23.30 -2.35
C ALA A 172 -16.36 -23.54 -3.10
N TYR A 173 -16.97 -22.47 -3.59
CA TYR A 173 -18.07 -22.57 -4.54
C TYR A 173 -17.45 -22.67 -5.93
N ASP A 174 -17.14 -23.89 -6.35
CA ASP A 174 -16.80 -24.13 -7.75
C ASP A 174 -18.06 -23.91 -8.60
N LYS A 175 -17.87 -23.21 -9.72
CA LYS A 175 -18.94 -22.80 -10.63
C LYS A 175 -19.31 -23.92 -11.59
#